data_AF-A0A8H7LP89-F1
#
_entry.id   AF-A0A8H7LP89-F1
#
_cell.length_a   1.000
_cell.length_b   1.000
_cell.length_c   1.000
_cell.angle_alpha   90.00
_cell.angle_beta   90.00
_cell.angle_gamma   90.00
#
_symmetry.space_group_name_H-M   'P 1'
#
loop_
_entity.id
_entity.type
_entity.pdbx_description
1 polymer ?
#
loop_
_entity_poly.entity_id
_entity_poly.type
_entity_poly.pdbx_seq_one_letter_code
_entity_poly.pdbx_strand_id
1 'polypeptide(L)'
;MSEPSNRPRKSTSSTSRSSGGSSNPAVALNKLLNAPRLSATKFRTKEDVDDGLKKLRRLILLGGIPTSEDSSLRPRIWKLLLRVDGPLAGDTYIQYIARGASPDREKIRNDTFRTLATDMEFKSRVREDMLIRLLDAFVWRNHDRQSPTQLPFRYVQGMNVLAAPFLYTLSSELEAFHCFSRFIEIECPLYVQPTLEGVHRGLKLLDRCLQIADPELFQHLRSKNLSAEIYAFPSVLTLCACTPPLAEVLRLWDFLLAFGVHLNILCVIAQLFLMRDSILSSRSPMKLLRTFPPLQAQPVIEIAVALVRDLPVELYDELVRHPFEIEL
;
A
#
# COMPACT_ATOMS: atom_id res chain seq x y z
N MET A 1 65.78 -40.61 -34.63
CA MET A 1 65.04 -41.48 -33.70
C MET A 1 64.14 -40.61 -32.84
N SER A 2 62.83 -40.68 -33.13
CA SER A 2 61.69 -40.49 -32.22
C SER A 2 61.51 -39.15 -31.47
N GLU A 3 60.72 -38.25 -32.06
CA GLU A 3 59.95 -37.21 -31.34
C GLU A 3 58.79 -37.85 -30.54
N PRO A 4 58.47 -37.38 -29.33
CA PRO A 4 57.18 -37.64 -28.69
C PRO A 4 56.26 -36.41 -28.69
N SER A 5 55.08 -36.65 -29.26
CA SER A 5 53.89 -35.80 -29.35
C SER A 5 53.41 -35.25 -27.99
N ASN A 6 53.26 -33.93 -27.88
CA ASN A 6 52.65 -33.24 -26.75
C ASN A 6 51.13 -33.07 -27.00
N ARG A 7 50.28 -33.87 -26.33
CA ARG A 7 48.81 -33.69 -26.31
C ARG A 7 48.37 -32.98 -25.03
N PRO A 8 47.44 -32.01 -25.10
CA PRO A 8 46.98 -31.28 -23.92
C PRO A 8 45.99 -32.11 -23.08
N ARG A 9 46.13 -32.00 -21.74
CA ARG A 9 45.21 -32.57 -20.74
C ARG A 9 43.82 -31.96 -20.89
N LYS A 10 42.81 -32.81 -21.14
CA LYS A 10 41.39 -32.43 -21.05
C LYS A 10 41.01 -32.21 -19.58
N SER A 11 40.46 -31.03 -19.32
CA SER A 11 39.82 -30.65 -18.07
C SER A 11 38.61 -31.54 -17.79
N THR A 12 38.50 -32.00 -16.55
CA THR A 12 37.33 -32.71 -16.04
C THR A 12 36.17 -31.74 -15.91
N SER A 13 35.18 -31.86 -16.79
CA SER A 13 33.91 -31.15 -16.72
C SER A 13 33.13 -31.63 -15.49
N SER A 14 33.04 -30.78 -14.48
CA SER A 14 32.08 -30.92 -13.40
C SER A 14 30.67 -30.76 -13.98
N THR A 15 29.90 -31.84 -13.94
CA THR A 15 28.49 -31.86 -14.29
C THR A 15 27.74 -30.98 -13.28
N SER A 16 27.46 -29.73 -13.64
CA SER A 16 26.54 -28.88 -12.90
C SER A 16 25.16 -29.52 -12.98
N ARG A 17 24.66 -29.98 -11.84
CA ARG A 17 23.26 -30.36 -11.66
C ARG A 17 22.41 -29.16 -12.03
N SER A 18 21.55 -29.33 -13.03
CA SER A 18 20.48 -28.41 -13.35
C SER A 18 19.51 -28.35 -12.16
N SER A 19 19.66 -27.31 -11.33
CA SER A 19 18.63 -26.91 -10.38
C SER A 19 17.43 -26.42 -11.19
N GLY A 20 16.26 -27.01 -10.91
CA GLY A 20 15.00 -26.67 -11.58
C GLY A 20 14.73 -25.17 -11.55
N GLY A 21 14.38 -24.62 -12.71
CA GLY A 21 14.22 -23.19 -12.92
C GLY A 21 13.10 -22.60 -12.07
N SER A 22 13.46 -21.94 -10.97
CA SER A 22 12.64 -20.89 -10.40
C SER A 22 12.66 -19.73 -11.39
N SER A 23 11.56 -19.54 -12.13
CA SER A 23 11.43 -18.40 -13.03
C SER A 23 11.56 -17.10 -12.22
N ASN A 24 12.48 -16.21 -12.63
CA ASN A 24 12.67 -14.89 -12.02
C ASN A 24 11.30 -14.17 -11.85
N PRO A 25 10.93 -13.71 -10.63
CA PRO A 25 9.65 -13.05 -10.38
C PRO A 25 9.37 -11.86 -11.31
N ALA A 26 10.39 -11.06 -11.65
CA ALA A 26 10.24 -9.92 -12.57
C ALA A 26 9.85 -10.37 -13.98
N VAL A 27 10.46 -11.46 -14.46
CA VAL A 27 10.13 -12.09 -15.74
C VAL A 27 8.70 -12.65 -15.72
N ALA A 28 8.30 -13.29 -14.62
CA ALA A 28 6.96 -13.83 -14.46
C ALA A 28 5.88 -12.74 -14.48
N LEU A 29 6.11 -11.63 -13.78
CA LEU A 29 5.22 -10.46 -13.76
C LEU A 29 5.17 -9.79 -15.14
N ASN A 30 6.31 -9.54 -15.77
CA ASN A 30 6.34 -8.96 -17.11
C ASN A 30 5.62 -9.83 -18.14
N LYS A 31 5.80 -11.15 -18.10
CA LYS A 31 5.06 -12.07 -18.96
C LYS A 31 3.56 -12.00 -18.73
N LEU A 32 3.12 -11.86 -17.47
CA LEU A 32 1.72 -11.72 -17.13
C LEU A 32 1.10 -10.41 -17.65
N LEU A 33 1.83 -9.30 -17.54
CA LEU A 33 1.37 -7.97 -17.93
C LEU A 33 1.47 -7.71 -19.44
N ASN A 34 2.48 -8.25 -20.12
CA ASN A 34 2.79 -7.94 -21.52
C ASN A 34 2.21 -8.94 -22.54
N ALA A 35 1.44 -9.95 -22.11
CA ALA A 35 0.89 -10.96 -23.01
C ALA A 35 -0.58 -10.65 -23.39
N PRO A 36 -0.88 -9.73 -24.32
CA PRO A 36 -2.26 -9.34 -24.66
C PRO A 36 -3.06 -10.50 -25.25
N ARG A 37 -2.40 -11.54 -25.76
CA ARG A 37 -3.01 -12.76 -26.29
C ARG A 37 -2.35 -13.99 -25.67
N LEU A 38 -3.12 -15.07 -25.57
CA LEU A 38 -2.61 -16.38 -25.12
C LEU A 38 -1.84 -17.09 -26.23
N SER A 39 -2.23 -16.85 -27.48
CA SER A 39 -1.57 -17.29 -28.71
C SER A 39 -1.84 -16.30 -29.84
N ALA A 40 -1.29 -16.53 -31.04
CA ALA A 40 -1.56 -15.68 -32.21
C ALA A 40 -3.06 -15.50 -32.51
N THR A 41 -3.89 -16.50 -32.16
CA THR A 41 -5.31 -16.58 -32.51
C THR A 41 -6.26 -16.51 -31.32
N LYS A 42 -5.78 -16.61 -30.06
CA LYS A 42 -6.65 -16.65 -28.87
C LYS A 42 -6.51 -15.39 -28.01
N PHE A 43 -7.60 -14.63 -27.93
CA PHE A 43 -7.77 -13.52 -26.98
C PHE A 43 -8.05 -14.04 -25.57
N ARG A 44 -7.77 -13.22 -24.56
CA ARG A 44 -8.06 -13.56 -23.16
C ARG A 44 -9.57 -13.55 -22.92
N THR A 45 -10.08 -14.60 -22.30
CA THR A 45 -11.43 -14.66 -21.73
C THR A 45 -11.48 -13.91 -20.39
N LYS A 46 -12.67 -13.76 -19.81
CA LYS A 46 -12.82 -13.17 -18.47
C LYS A 46 -12.15 -14.06 -17.41
N GLU A 47 -12.31 -15.37 -17.54
CA GLU A 47 -11.67 -16.37 -16.67
C GLU A 47 -10.14 -16.27 -16.73
N ASP A 48 -9.57 -16.08 -17.93
CA ASP A 48 -8.12 -15.89 -18.09
C ASP A 48 -7.62 -14.61 -17.38
N VAL A 49 -8.43 -13.54 -17.39
CA VAL A 49 -8.11 -12.29 -16.68
C VAL A 49 -8.17 -12.50 -15.17
N ASP A 50 -9.22 -13.17 -14.68
CA ASP A 50 -9.38 -13.45 -13.25
C ASP A 50 -8.25 -14.34 -12.71
N ASP A 51 -7.86 -15.38 -13.45
CA ASP A 51 -6.73 -16.23 -13.11
C ASP A 51 -5.39 -15.49 -13.20
N GLY A 52 -5.26 -14.59 -14.17
CA GLY A 52 -4.13 -13.66 -14.23
C GLY A 52 -4.03 -12.78 -13.00
N LEU A 53 -5.14 -12.20 -12.53
CA LEU A 53 -5.19 -11.38 -11.32
C LEU A 53 -4.88 -12.20 -10.05
N LYS A 54 -5.38 -13.43 -9.94
CA LYS A 54 -5.02 -14.34 -8.83
C LYS A 54 -3.52 -14.63 -8.82
N LYS A 55 -2.92 -14.88 -10.00
CA LYS A 55 -1.48 -15.10 -10.14
C LYS A 55 -0.67 -13.86 -9.78
N LEU A 56 -1.11 -12.67 -10.20
CA LEU A 56 -0.49 -11.40 -9.82
C LEU A 56 -0.49 -11.22 -8.30
N ARG A 57 -1.65 -11.35 -7.66
CA ARG A 57 -1.80 -11.26 -6.20
C ARG A 57 -0.90 -12.24 -5.46
N ARG A 58 -0.83 -13.49 -5.94
CA ARG A 58 0.06 -14.51 -5.37
C ARG A 58 1.53 -14.11 -5.47
N LEU A 59 1.98 -13.56 -6.59
CA LEU A 59 3.36 -13.11 -6.76
C LEU A 59 3.69 -11.95 -5.81
N ILE A 60 2.78 -10.98 -5.68
CA ILE A 60 2.91 -9.86 -4.72
C ILE A 60 3.02 -10.39 -3.29
N LEU A 61 2.16 -11.33 -2.89
CA LEU A 61 2.15 -11.88 -1.54
C LEU A 61 3.44 -12.66 -1.20
N LEU A 62 3.97 -13.44 -2.14
CA LEU A 62 5.12 -14.31 -1.89
C LEU A 62 6.47 -13.59 -1.96
N GLY A 63 6.60 -12.54 -2.77
CA GLY A 63 7.90 -11.92 -3.04
C GLY A 63 7.90 -10.41 -3.19
N GLY A 64 6.74 -9.74 -3.08
CA GLY A 64 6.60 -8.32 -3.41
C GLY A 64 6.82 -8.04 -4.91
N ILE A 65 6.88 -6.75 -5.25
CA ILE A 65 7.15 -6.31 -6.63
C ILE A 65 8.68 -6.07 -6.81
N PRO A 66 9.36 -6.83 -7.70
CA PRO A 66 10.81 -6.78 -7.89
C PRO A 66 11.25 -5.53 -8.66
N THR A 67 11.28 -4.40 -7.95
CA THR A 67 11.49 -3.06 -8.51
C THR A 67 12.96 -2.77 -8.80
N SER A 68 13.88 -3.51 -8.17
CA SER A 68 15.32 -3.48 -8.45
C SER A 68 15.65 -4.00 -9.85
N GLU A 69 14.90 -4.99 -10.32
CA GLU A 69 15.07 -5.63 -11.62
C GLU A 69 14.32 -4.87 -12.72
N ASP A 70 13.14 -4.33 -12.40
CA ASP A 70 12.35 -3.51 -13.32
C ASP A 70 11.53 -2.48 -12.53
N SER A 71 11.99 -1.23 -12.56
CA SER A 71 11.37 -0.12 -11.86
C SER A 71 10.01 0.28 -12.42
N SER A 72 9.65 -0.17 -13.62
CA SER A 72 8.34 0.10 -14.24
C SER A 72 7.22 -0.78 -13.68
N LEU A 73 7.55 -1.89 -13.01
CA LEU A 73 6.56 -2.87 -12.56
C LEU A 73 5.59 -2.30 -11.55
N ARG A 74 6.08 -1.67 -10.47
CA ARG A 74 5.21 -1.12 -9.42
C ARG A 74 4.21 -0.09 -9.95
N PRO A 75 4.62 0.97 -10.69
CA PRO A 75 3.67 1.92 -11.29
C PRO A 75 2.57 1.24 -12.14
N ARG A 76 2.95 0.25 -12.96
CA ARG A 76 2.01 -0.45 -13.84
C ARG A 76 1.04 -1.33 -13.06
N ILE A 77 1.53 -2.03 -12.04
CA ILE A 77 0.74 -2.91 -11.19
C ILE A 77 -0.24 -2.09 -10.33
N TRP A 78 0.20 -0.97 -9.75
CA TRP A 78 -0.69 -0.11 -8.96
C TRP A 78 -1.84 0.45 -9.79
N LYS A 79 -1.57 0.95 -11.01
CA LYS A 79 -2.62 1.38 -11.95
C LYS A 79 -3.61 0.26 -12.25
N LEU A 80 -3.10 -0.95 -12.52
CA LEU A 80 -3.93 -2.12 -12.79
C LEU A 80 -4.81 -2.51 -11.58
N LEU A 81 -4.24 -2.53 -10.37
CA LEU A 81 -4.96 -2.89 -9.15
C LEU A 81 -6.06 -1.88 -8.80
N LEU A 82 -5.79 -0.59 -9.01
CA LEU A 82 -6.77 0.49 -8.82
C LEU A 82 -7.79 0.61 -9.95
N ARG A 83 -7.62 -0.16 -11.04
CA ARG A 83 -8.43 -0.08 -12.27
C ARG A 83 -8.40 1.32 -12.88
N VAL A 84 -7.21 1.92 -12.89
CA VAL A 84 -6.91 3.16 -13.61
C VAL A 84 -6.35 2.76 -14.96
N ASP A 85 -7.26 2.40 -15.85
CA ASP A 85 -6.98 1.94 -17.21
C ASP A 85 -7.51 2.94 -18.26
N GLY A 86 -6.86 2.95 -19.42
CA GLY A 86 -7.21 3.81 -20.56
C GLY A 86 -6.49 5.16 -20.60
N PRO A 87 -6.84 6.01 -21.59
CA PRO A 87 -6.29 7.35 -21.70
C PRO A 87 -6.68 8.19 -20.48
N LEU A 88 -5.69 8.66 -19.74
CA LEU A 88 -5.92 9.59 -18.64
C LEU A 88 -6.43 10.92 -19.20
N ALA A 89 -7.45 11.48 -18.56
CA ALA A 89 -8.03 12.77 -18.93
C ALA A 89 -7.09 13.92 -18.55
N GLY A 90 -5.98 14.04 -19.30
CA GLY A 90 -4.92 15.02 -19.08
C GLY A 90 -5.47 16.45 -19.08
N ASP A 91 -6.37 16.77 -20.01
CA ASP A 91 -7.00 18.08 -20.11
C ASP A 91 -7.74 18.46 -18.83
N THR A 92 -8.48 17.51 -18.24
CA THR A 92 -9.21 17.75 -16.99
C THR A 92 -8.26 18.01 -15.82
N TYR A 93 -7.17 17.24 -15.71
CA TYR A 93 -6.16 17.50 -14.68
C TYR A 93 -5.50 18.88 -14.87
N ILE A 94 -5.13 19.23 -16.10
CA ILE A 94 -4.54 20.53 -16.43
C ILE A 94 -5.52 21.67 -16.09
N GLN A 95 -6.81 21.51 -16.37
CA GLN A 95 -7.84 22.48 -15.99
C GLN A 95 -7.90 22.69 -14.47
N TYR A 96 -7.79 21.64 -13.67
CA TYR A 96 -7.74 21.79 -12.20
C TYR A 96 -6.47 22.49 -11.73
N ILE A 97 -5.31 22.17 -12.31
CA ILE A 97 -4.05 22.87 -12.00
C ILE A 97 -4.13 24.35 -12.38
N ALA A 98 -4.74 24.67 -13.52
CA ALA A 98 -4.91 26.05 -14.00
C ALA A 98 -5.78 26.91 -13.08
N ARG A 99 -6.67 26.31 -12.27
CA ARG A 99 -7.45 27.03 -11.25
C ARG A 99 -6.60 27.49 -10.06
N GLY A 100 -5.41 26.94 -9.89
CA GLY A 100 -4.51 27.32 -8.81
C GLY A 100 -4.98 26.88 -7.42
N ALA A 101 -4.88 27.78 -6.44
CA ALA A 101 -5.12 27.48 -5.04
C ALA A 101 -6.57 27.08 -4.76
N SER A 102 -6.77 25.89 -4.20
CA SER A 102 -8.08 25.45 -3.74
C SER A 102 -8.49 26.17 -2.44
N PRO A 103 -9.78 26.12 -2.05
CA PRO A 103 -10.24 26.65 -0.76
C PRO A 103 -9.52 26.05 0.46
N ASP A 104 -8.95 24.84 0.34
CA ASP A 104 -8.22 24.17 1.41
C ASP A 104 -6.69 24.35 1.33
N ARG A 105 -6.19 25.22 0.43
CA ARG A 105 -4.75 25.44 0.18
C ARG A 105 -3.93 25.67 1.44
N GLU A 106 -4.45 26.44 2.40
CA GLU A 106 -3.72 26.74 3.63
C GLU A 106 -3.50 25.49 4.48
N LYS A 107 -4.53 24.65 4.64
CA LYS A 107 -4.42 23.36 5.35
C LYS A 107 -3.46 22.43 4.65
N ILE A 108 -3.53 22.36 3.32
CA ILE A 108 -2.61 21.58 2.50
C ILE A 108 -1.16 22.00 2.81
N ARG A 109 -0.87 23.31 2.74
CA ARG A 109 0.48 23.82 3.01
C ARG A 109 0.96 23.54 4.43
N ASN A 110 0.08 23.56 5.43
CA ASN A 110 0.43 23.24 6.82
C ASN A 110 0.87 21.77 7.01
N ASP A 111 0.57 20.90 6.04
CA ASP A 111 0.91 19.48 6.08
C ASP A 111 2.03 19.11 5.10
N THR A 112 2.09 19.73 3.92
CA THR A 112 3.02 19.32 2.86
C THR A 112 4.48 19.53 3.23
N PHE A 113 4.85 20.65 3.85
CA PHE A 113 6.25 20.96 4.18
C PHE A 113 6.90 19.94 5.14
N ARG A 114 6.08 19.30 5.98
CA ARG A 114 6.50 18.29 6.98
C ARG A 114 6.32 16.85 6.49
N THR A 115 5.77 16.64 5.30
CA THR A 115 5.47 15.29 4.75
C THR A 115 6.76 14.56 4.43
N LEU A 116 7.00 13.42 5.12
CA LEU A 116 8.19 12.59 4.93
C LEU A 116 9.49 13.42 4.96
N ALA A 117 9.53 14.48 5.78
CA ALA A 117 10.55 15.51 5.68
C ALA A 117 11.98 15.01 6.03
N THR A 118 12.10 13.85 6.67
CA THR A 118 13.39 13.23 7.00
C THR A 118 13.84 12.20 5.96
N ASP A 119 13.00 11.84 4.99
CA ASP A 119 13.32 10.84 3.97
C ASP A 119 13.98 11.51 2.74
N MET A 120 15.29 11.34 2.59
CA MET A 120 16.05 11.98 1.52
C MET A 120 15.74 11.39 0.14
N GLU A 121 15.43 10.10 0.08
CA GLU A 121 15.09 9.46 -1.18
C GLU A 121 13.74 9.97 -1.69
N PHE A 122 12.75 10.09 -0.81
CA PHE A 122 11.48 10.72 -1.11
C PHE A 122 11.66 12.14 -1.64
N LYS A 123 12.40 12.99 -0.91
CA LYS A 123 12.63 14.39 -1.31
C LYS A 123 13.37 14.54 -2.64
N SER A 124 14.17 13.56 -3.03
CA SER A 124 14.85 13.57 -4.32
C SER A 124 13.89 13.40 -5.51
N ARG A 125 12.72 12.81 -5.28
CA ARG A 125 11.71 12.52 -6.32
C ARG A 125 10.45 13.37 -6.21
N VAL A 126 10.01 13.66 -4.99
CA VAL A 126 8.75 14.35 -4.70
C VAL A 126 9.04 15.69 -4.05
N ARG A 127 8.77 16.75 -4.80
CA ARG A 127 8.87 18.13 -4.33
C ARG A 127 7.56 18.52 -3.64
N GLU A 128 7.65 19.46 -2.69
CA GLU A 128 6.47 19.93 -1.94
C GLU A 128 5.37 20.48 -2.87
N ASP A 129 5.74 21.20 -3.93
CA ASP A 129 4.79 21.76 -4.88
C ASP A 129 4.05 20.69 -5.69
N MET A 130 4.60 19.48 -5.84
CA MET A 130 3.90 18.34 -6.44
C MET A 130 2.76 17.85 -5.54
N LEU A 131 3.02 17.74 -4.23
CA LEU A 131 1.99 17.42 -3.23
C LEU A 131 0.88 18.48 -3.22
N ILE A 132 1.26 19.75 -3.18
CA ILE A 132 0.31 20.87 -3.19
C ILE A 132 -0.56 20.82 -4.44
N ARG A 133 0.03 20.71 -5.64
CA ARG A 133 -0.71 20.65 -6.92
C ARG A 133 -1.68 19.48 -6.97
N LEU A 134 -1.23 18.28 -6.60
CA LEU A 134 -2.07 17.08 -6.63
C LEU A 134 -3.27 17.22 -5.68
N LEU A 135 -3.02 17.69 -4.45
CA LEU A 135 -4.07 17.86 -3.43
C LEU A 135 -5.06 18.97 -3.80
N ASP A 136 -4.59 20.11 -4.30
CA ASP A 136 -5.49 21.17 -4.80
C ASP A 136 -6.34 20.68 -5.97
N ALA A 137 -5.73 19.97 -6.93
CA ALA A 137 -6.45 19.41 -8.06
C ALA A 137 -7.52 18.41 -7.60
N PHE A 138 -7.24 17.62 -6.55
CA PHE A 138 -8.22 16.72 -5.95
C PHE A 138 -9.37 17.48 -5.30
N VAL A 139 -9.10 18.58 -4.59
CA VAL A 139 -10.16 19.43 -4.03
C VAL A 139 -11.02 20.03 -5.15
N TRP A 140 -10.42 20.55 -6.23
CA TRP A 140 -11.17 21.09 -7.37
C TRP A 140 -12.03 20.03 -8.07
N ARG A 141 -11.50 18.83 -8.26
CA ARG A 141 -12.25 17.70 -8.81
C ARG A 141 -13.52 17.41 -8.03
N ASN A 142 -13.42 17.38 -6.70
CA ASN A 142 -14.56 17.06 -5.85
C ASN A 142 -15.52 18.23 -5.68
N HIS A 143 -15.03 19.46 -5.83
CA HIS A 143 -15.89 20.62 -5.93
C HIS A 143 -16.82 20.54 -7.15
N ASP A 144 -16.31 20.10 -8.31
CA ASP A 144 -17.09 19.98 -9.54
C ASP A 144 -18.03 18.76 -9.56
N ARG A 145 -17.68 17.71 -8.81
CA ARG A 145 -18.42 16.45 -8.76
C ARG A 145 -19.57 16.42 -7.74
N GLN A 146 -19.93 17.55 -7.13
CA GLN A 146 -21.02 17.62 -6.15
C GLN A 146 -22.32 17.07 -6.74
N SER A 147 -22.60 15.80 -6.44
CA SER A 147 -23.82 15.08 -6.76
C SER A 147 -24.50 14.74 -5.44
N PRO A 148 -25.84 14.83 -5.34
CA PRO A 148 -26.57 14.41 -4.14
C PRO A 148 -26.31 12.96 -3.72
N THR A 149 -25.81 12.13 -4.65
CA THR A 149 -25.55 10.70 -4.47
C THR A 149 -24.10 10.34 -4.17
N GLN A 150 -23.18 11.32 -4.10
CA GLN A 150 -21.76 11.08 -3.83
C GLN A 150 -21.32 11.80 -2.55
N LEU A 151 -20.42 11.18 -1.78
CA LEU A 151 -19.85 11.79 -0.59
C LEU A 151 -19.08 13.07 -0.96
N PRO A 152 -19.29 14.19 -0.25
CA PRO A 152 -18.53 15.41 -0.49
C PRO A 152 -17.11 15.24 0.06
N PHE A 153 -16.10 15.27 -0.81
CA PHE A 153 -14.70 15.23 -0.39
C PHE A 153 -14.12 16.64 -0.26
N ARG A 154 -13.46 16.88 0.88
CA ARG A 154 -12.62 18.05 1.15
C ARG A 154 -11.24 17.59 1.60
N TYR A 155 -10.28 18.50 1.66
CA TYR A 155 -8.99 18.14 2.23
C TYR A 155 -9.12 17.90 3.74
N VAL A 156 -8.63 16.75 4.19
CA VAL A 156 -8.48 16.39 5.60
C VAL A 156 -7.00 16.09 5.89
N GLN A 157 -6.54 16.49 7.08
CA GLN A 157 -5.16 16.27 7.51
C GLN A 157 -4.80 14.78 7.45
N GLY A 158 -3.64 14.47 6.88
CA GLY A 158 -3.18 13.10 6.63
C GLY A 158 -3.29 12.68 5.16
N MET A 159 -4.11 13.36 4.36
CA MET A 159 -4.20 13.10 2.90
C MET A 159 -2.87 13.35 2.18
N ASN A 160 -2.06 14.29 2.64
CA ASN A 160 -0.69 14.52 2.17
C ASN A 160 0.19 13.26 2.31
N VAL A 161 0.04 12.52 3.41
CA VAL A 161 0.78 11.28 3.66
C VAL A 161 0.24 10.14 2.78
N LEU A 162 -1.07 10.09 2.55
CA LEU A 162 -1.69 9.13 1.61
C LEU A 162 -1.32 9.41 0.14
N ALA A 163 -1.13 10.68 -0.24
CA ALA A 163 -0.74 11.07 -1.59
C ALA A 163 0.74 10.77 -1.90
N ALA A 164 1.60 10.80 -0.88
CA ALA A 164 3.04 10.67 -1.05
C ALA A 164 3.49 9.35 -1.72
N PRO A 165 2.99 8.16 -1.33
CA PRO A 165 3.34 6.90 -2.01
C PRO A 165 3.01 6.92 -3.51
N PHE A 166 1.91 7.55 -3.92
CA PHE A 166 1.53 7.67 -5.33
C PHE A 166 2.47 8.58 -6.10
N LEU A 167 2.79 9.76 -5.57
CA LEU A 167 3.73 10.70 -6.21
C LEU A 167 5.14 10.14 -6.31
N TYR A 168 5.57 9.36 -5.32
CA TYR A 168 6.89 8.73 -5.34
C TYR A 168 6.95 7.60 -6.36
N THR A 169 5.89 6.80 -6.47
CA THR A 169 5.88 5.56 -7.24
C THR A 169 5.54 5.77 -8.71
N LEU A 170 4.57 6.63 -9.03
CA LEU A 170 4.03 6.75 -10.38
C LEU A 170 4.89 7.65 -11.26
N SER A 171 4.91 7.35 -12.56
CA SER A 171 5.87 7.96 -13.49
C SER A 171 5.56 9.43 -13.83
N SER A 172 4.35 9.92 -13.52
CA SER A 172 3.98 11.32 -13.68
C SER A 172 2.96 11.77 -12.63
N GLU A 173 2.90 13.09 -12.39
CA GLU A 173 1.89 13.69 -11.51
C GLU A 173 0.45 13.41 -12.00
N LEU A 174 0.24 13.31 -13.31
CA LEU A 174 -1.06 12.96 -13.88
C LEU A 174 -1.49 11.54 -13.48
N GLU A 175 -0.59 10.57 -13.61
CA GLU A 175 -0.84 9.19 -13.17
C GLU A 175 -1.10 9.14 -11.66
N ALA A 176 -0.28 9.85 -10.88
CA ALA A 176 -0.43 9.96 -9.43
C ALA A 176 -1.79 10.55 -9.03
N PHE A 177 -2.21 11.63 -9.68
CA PHE A 177 -3.50 12.26 -9.43
C PHE A 177 -4.66 11.31 -9.68
N HIS A 178 -4.68 10.59 -10.81
CA HIS A 178 -5.76 9.66 -11.11
C HIS A 178 -5.78 8.46 -10.16
N CYS A 179 -4.63 7.89 -9.83
CA CYS A 179 -4.53 6.78 -8.87
C CYS A 179 -4.93 7.21 -7.46
N PHE A 180 -4.43 8.35 -6.98
CA PHE A 180 -4.81 8.91 -5.68
C PHE A 180 -6.32 9.21 -5.63
N SER A 181 -6.87 9.87 -6.66
CA SER A 181 -8.30 10.18 -6.70
C SER A 181 -9.15 8.92 -6.65
N ARG A 182 -8.81 7.91 -7.45
CA ARG A 182 -9.51 6.61 -7.47
C ARG A 182 -9.41 5.90 -6.12
N PHE A 183 -8.22 5.90 -5.52
CA PHE A 183 -7.97 5.30 -4.22
C PHE A 183 -8.85 5.92 -3.12
N ILE A 184 -8.83 7.25 -3.01
CA ILE A 184 -9.63 7.97 -2.02
C ILE A 184 -11.12 7.82 -2.27
N GLU A 185 -11.57 7.99 -3.52
CA GLU A 185 -13.01 8.01 -3.82
C GLU A 185 -13.67 6.63 -3.69
N ILE A 186 -12.89 5.53 -3.76
CA ILE A 186 -13.44 4.18 -3.95
C ILE A 186 -12.89 3.15 -2.99
N GLU A 187 -11.58 3.15 -2.73
CA GLU A 187 -10.97 2.13 -1.87
C GLU A 187 -11.12 2.48 -0.38
N CYS A 188 -11.08 3.78 -0.03
CA CYS A 188 -11.24 4.25 1.36
C CYS A 188 -11.98 5.60 1.53
N PRO A 189 -13.16 5.80 0.91
CA PRO A 189 -13.86 7.09 0.94
C PRO A 189 -14.23 7.57 2.36
N LEU A 190 -14.42 6.66 3.32
CA LEU A 190 -14.72 7.01 4.72
C LEU A 190 -13.50 7.45 5.53
N TYR A 191 -12.28 7.25 5.01
CA TYR A 191 -11.05 7.65 5.70
C TYR A 191 -10.75 9.15 5.60
N VAL A 192 -11.37 9.84 4.63
CA VAL A 192 -11.13 11.27 4.37
C VAL A 192 -12.40 12.11 4.52
N GLN A 193 -13.44 11.55 5.15
CA GLN A 193 -14.60 12.35 5.54
C GLN A 193 -14.24 13.27 6.71
N PRO A 194 -14.93 14.41 6.89
CA PRO A 194 -14.64 15.34 7.98
C PRO A 194 -14.64 14.71 9.38
N THR A 195 -15.46 13.67 9.58
CA THR A 195 -15.56 12.91 10.84
C THR A 195 -14.58 11.76 10.96
N LEU A 196 -13.81 11.47 9.90
CA LEU A 196 -12.88 10.34 9.82
C LEU A 196 -13.52 9.00 10.21
N GLU A 197 -14.79 8.82 9.87
CA GLU A 197 -15.60 7.70 10.36
C GLU A 197 -14.96 6.34 10.07
N GLY A 198 -14.41 6.14 8.87
CA GLY A 198 -13.71 4.91 8.51
C GLY A 198 -12.50 4.65 9.40
N VAL A 199 -11.76 5.69 9.76
CA VAL A 199 -10.60 5.58 10.67
C VAL A 199 -11.04 5.18 12.06
N HIS A 200 -12.05 5.85 12.64
CA HIS A 200 -12.55 5.53 13.98
C HIS A 200 -13.19 4.14 14.04
N ARG A 201 -13.92 3.71 13.00
CA ARG A 201 -14.42 2.33 12.86
C ARG A 201 -13.27 1.33 12.80
N GLY A 202 -12.26 1.59 11.96
CA GLY A 202 -11.06 0.77 11.88
C GLY A 202 -10.32 0.63 13.22
N LEU A 203 -10.22 1.69 14.02
CA LEU A 203 -9.60 1.67 15.35
C LEU A 203 -10.40 0.82 16.35
N LYS A 204 -11.75 0.90 16.33
CA LYS A 204 -12.60 0.03 17.15
C LYS A 204 -12.46 -1.44 16.74
N LEU A 205 -12.39 -1.70 15.43
CA LEU A 205 -12.15 -3.04 14.90
C LEU A 205 -10.77 -3.57 15.28
N LEU A 206 -9.75 -2.71 15.35
CA LEU A 206 -8.42 -3.06 15.83
C LEU A 206 -8.47 -3.61 17.26
N ASP A 207 -9.10 -2.87 18.18
CA ASP A 207 -9.24 -3.30 19.58
C ASP A 207 -9.97 -4.66 19.67
N ARG A 208 -11.04 -4.86 18.89
CA ARG A 208 -11.79 -6.14 18.85
C ARG A 208 -10.97 -7.29 18.27
N CYS A 209 -10.25 -7.07 17.17
CA CYS A 209 -9.38 -8.07 16.56
C CYS A 209 -8.24 -8.45 17.51
N LEU A 210 -7.61 -7.46 18.16
CA LEU A 210 -6.53 -7.68 19.12
C LEU A 210 -7.03 -8.47 20.34
N GLN A 211 -8.23 -8.17 20.85
CA GLN A 211 -8.83 -8.92 21.95
C GLN A 211 -8.99 -10.41 21.65
N ILE A 212 -9.30 -10.77 20.40
CA ILE A 212 -9.44 -12.16 19.97
C ILE A 212 -8.07 -12.80 19.73
N ALA A 213 -7.20 -12.09 19.01
CA ALA A 213 -5.90 -12.63 18.58
C ALA A 213 -4.89 -12.76 19.73
N ASP A 214 -4.89 -11.83 20.69
CA ASP A 214 -4.01 -11.84 21.85
C ASP A 214 -4.69 -11.16 23.06
N PRO A 215 -5.53 -11.91 23.80
CA PRO A 215 -6.24 -11.38 24.96
C PRO A 215 -5.33 -10.82 26.05
N GLU A 216 -4.13 -11.38 26.23
CA GLU A 216 -3.17 -10.92 27.24
C GLU A 216 -2.63 -9.53 26.89
N LEU A 217 -2.18 -9.34 25.65
CA LEU A 217 -1.70 -8.04 25.16
C LEU A 217 -2.80 -6.99 25.21
N PHE A 218 -4.01 -7.34 24.76
CA PHE A 218 -5.17 -6.46 24.84
C PHE A 218 -5.44 -6.01 26.28
N GLN A 219 -5.56 -6.95 27.22
CA GLN A 219 -5.83 -6.64 28.63
C GLN A 219 -4.71 -5.80 29.24
N HIS A 220 -3.45 -6.08 28.92
CA HIS A 220 -2.32 -5.28 29.39
C HIS A 220 -2.45 -3.81 28.94
N LEU A 221 -2.70 -3.56 27.65
CA LEU A 221 -2.88 -2.20 27.12
C LEU A 221 -4.10 -1.50 27.75
N ARG A 222 -5.22 -2.21 27.89
CA ARG A 222 -6.43 -1.68 28.54
C ARG A 222 -6.19 -1.33 30.01
N SER A 223 -5.42 -2.13 30.76
CA SER A 223 -5.05 -1.82 32.15
C SER A 223 -4.26 -0.52 32.30
N LYS A 224 -3.63 -0.06 31.21
CA LYS A 224 -2.89 1.21 31.11
C LYS A 224 -3.71 2.33 30.47
N ASN A 225 -5.03 2.13 30.26
CA ASN A 225 -5.93 3.03 29.56
C ASN A 225 -5.50 3.34 28.10
N LEU A 226 -4.87 2.38 27.43
CA LEU A 226 -4.45 2.50 26.03
C LEU A 226 -5.46 1.78 25.14
N SER A 227 -6.37 2.53 24.52
CA SER A 227 -7.17 2.07 23.37
C SER A 227 -6.38 2.22 22.07
N ALA A 228 -6.78 1.48 21.03
CA ALA A 228 -6.24 1.64 19.68
C ALA A 228 -6.25 3.10 19.21
N GLU A 229 -7.29 3.85 19.54
CA GLU A 229 -7.43 5.27 19.18
C GLU A 229 -6.28 6.16 19.67
N ILE A 230 -5.64 5.80 20.78
CA ILE A 230 -4.55 6.58 21.35
C ILE A 230 -3.23 6.33 20.61
N TYR A 231 -2.95 5.08 20.24
CA TYR A 231 -1.63 4.70 19.73
C TYR A 231 -1.59 4.35 18.25
N ALA A 232 -2.68 3.85 17.68
CA ALA A 232 -2.74 3.36 16.31
C ALA A 232 -3.30 4.39 15.33
N PHE A 233 -3.85 5.52 15.80
CA PHE A 233 -4.53 6.50 14.95
C PHE A 233 -3.71 6.93 13.73
N PRO A 234 -2.42 7.33 13.85
CA PRO A 234 -1.62 7.70 12.67
C PRO A 234 -1.44 6.54 11.68
N SER A 235 -1.19 5.33 12.20
CA SER A 235 -0.98 4.12 11.39
C SER A 235 -2.26 3.66 10.70
N VAL A 236 -3.43 3.84 11.32
CA VAL A 236 -4.71 3.56 10.66
C VAL A 236 -5.03 4.65 9.64
N LEU A 237 -5.02 5.93 10.02
CA LEU A 237 -5.35 7.06 9.16
C LEU A 237 -4.53 7.06 7.85
N THR A 238 -3.24 6.76 7.94
CA THR A 238 -2.31 6.85 6.81
C THR A 238 -1.99 5.50 6.17
N LEU A 239 -2.67 4.42 6.59
CA LEU A 239 -2.37 3.05 6.13
C LEU A 239 -0.88 2.71 6.27
N CYS A 240 -0.34 2.99 7.45
CA CYS A 240 1.07 2.88 7.83
C CYS A 240 2.06 3.69 6.99
N ALA A 241 1.62 4.58 6.10
CA ALA A 241 2.53 5.39 5.29
C ALA A 241 3.37 6.40 6.11
N CYS A 242 2.98 6.68 7.37
CA CYS A 242 3.79 7.44 8.31
C CYS A 242 4.87 6.63 9.04
N THR A 243 4.96 5.31 8.84
CA THR A 243 5.90 4.43 9.55
C THR A 243 7.09 4.09 8.63
N PRO A 244 8.25 4.75 8.79
CA PRO A 244 9.41 4.53 7.92
C PRO A 244 9.97 3.10 8.05
N PRO A 245 10.79 2.62 7.10
CA PRO A 245 11.28 3.32 5.90
C PRO A 245 10.30 3.24 4.71
N LEU A 246 10.40 4.19 3.77
CA LEU A 246 9.50 4.26 2.61
C LEU A 246 9.51 2.97 1.76
N ALA A 247 10.65 2.32 1.58
CA ALA A 247 10.73 1.07 0.82
C ALA A 247 9.81 -0.04 1.38
N GLU A 248 9.72 -0.14 2.71
CA GLU A 248 8.85 -1.09 3.40
C GLU A 248 7.38 -0.65 3.33
N VAL A 249 7.11 0.66 3.42
CA VAL A 249 5.77 1.22 3.19
C VAL A 249 5.25 0.84 1.81
N LEU A 250 6.06 1.00 0.76
CA LEU A 250 5.66 0.66 -0.61
C LEU A 250 5.39 -0.84 -0.77
N ARG A 251 6.18 -1.70 -0.12
CA ARG A 251 5.94 -3.15 -0.12
C ARG A 251 4.65 -3.51 0.62
N LEU A 252 4.35 -2.85 1.73
CA LEU A 252 3.07 -3.02 2.43
C LEU A 252 1.90 -2.55 1.55
N TRP A 253 2.06 -1.43 0.85
CA TRP A 253 1.05 -0.91 -0.07
C TRP A 253 0.85 -1.77 -1.31
N ASP A 254 1.90 -2.44 -1.81
CA ASP A 254 1.77 -3.47 -2.86
C ASP A 254 0.75 -4.55 -2.40
N PHE A 255 0.82 -4.98 -1.13
CA PHE A 255 -0.13 -5.92 -0.53
C PHE A 255 -1.53 -5.31 -0.31
N LEU A 256 -1.63 -4.11 0.27
CA LEU A 256 -2.92 -3.47 0.54
C LEU A 256 -3.71 -3.19 -0.74
N LEU A 257 -3.05 -2.73 -1.81
CA LEU A 257 -3.71 -2.53 -3.11
C LEU A 257 -4.11 -3.85 -3.77
N ALA A 258 -3.38 -4.94 -3.50
CA ALA A 258 -3.66 -6.25 -4.08
C ALA A 258 -4.83 -6.95 -3.38
N PHE A 259 -4.95 -6.81 -2.05
CA PHE A 259 -5.85 -7.61 -1.21
C PHE A 259 -6.92 -6.80 -0.48
N GLY A 260 -6.78 -5.46 -0.41
CA GLY A 260 -7.72 -4.52 0.18
C GLY A 260 -7.14 -3.75 1.37
N VAL A 261 -7.50 -2.47 1.45
CA VAL A 261 -6.99 -1.54 2.48
C VAL A 261 -7.47 -1.87 3.89
N HIS A 262 -8.57 -2.62 4.02
CA HIS A 262 -9.11 -3.08 5.30
C HIS A 262 -8.10 -3.92 6.10
N LEU A 263 -7.22 -4.63 5.40
CA LEU A 263 -6.18 -5.46 6.00
C LEU A 263 -5.14 -4.64 6.78
N ASN A 264 -5.07 -3.32 6.56
CA ASN A 264 -4.17 -2.46 7.33
C ASN A 264 -4.40 -2.56 8.84
N ILE A 265 -5.65 -2.79 9.27
CA ILE A 265 -5.96 -3.00 10.70
C ILE A 265 -5.15 -4.17 11.27
N LEU A 266 -5.09 -5.28 10.52
CA LEU A 266 -4.31 -6.46 10.90
C LEU A 266 -2.80 -6.23 10.74
N CYS A 267 -2.39 -5.40 9.78
CA CYS A 267 -0.99 -4.98 9.65
C CYS A 267 -0.52 -4.14 10.86
N VAL A 268 -1.39 -3.33 11.46
CA VAL A 268 -1.06 -2.60 12.70
C VAL A 268 -0.95 -3.59 13.87
N ILE A 269 -1.86 -4.55 14.00
CA ILE A 269 -1.79 -5.61 15.03
C ILE A 269 -0.51 -6.43 14.86
N ALA A 270 -0.16 -6.80 13.64
CA ALA A 270 1.08 -7.53 13.34
C ALA A 270 2.32 -6.75 13.81
N GLN A 271 2.36 -5.42 13.63
CA GLN A 271 3.45 -4.60 14.17
C GLN A 271 3.49 -4.62 15.70
N LEU A 272 2.33 -4.65 16.39
CA LEU A 272 2.29 -4.83 17.84
C LEU A 272 2.87 -6.19 18.25
N PHE A 273 2.56 -7.24 17.50
CA PHE A 273 3.06 -8.59 17.76
C PHE A 273 4.59 -8.68 17.64
N LEU A 274 5.18 -7.98 16.66
CA LEU A 274 6.64 -7.91 16.51
C LEU A 274 7.35 -7.25 17.70
N MET A 275 6.64 -6.48 18.52
CA MET A 275 7.19 -5.85 19.73
C MET A 275 6.46 -6.28 21.01
N ARG A 276 5.71 -7.38 20.96
CA ARG A 276 4.82 -7.85 22.03
C ARG A 276 5.52 -7.93 23.37
N ASP A 277 6.64 -8.63 23.43
CA ASP A 277 7.37 -8.87 24.67
C ASP A 277 7.92 -7.56 25.26
N SER A 278 8.30 -6.60 24.41
CA SER A 278 8.71 -5.26 24.82
C SER A 278 7.54 -4.44 25.37
N ILE A 279 6.34 -4.58 24.80
CA ILE A 279 5.12 -3.94 25.30
C ILE A 279 4.76 -4.50 26.69
N LEU A 280 4.66 -5.82 26.83
CA LEU A 280 4.23 -6.49 28.06
C LEU A 280 5.20 -6.26 29.23
N SER A 281 6.50 -6.20 28.95
CA SER A 281 7.52 -5.92 29.95
C SER A 281 7.63 -4.43 30.31
N SER A 282 7.08 -3.53 29.50
CA SER A 282 7.20 -2.09 29.71
C SER A 282 6.26 -1.59 30.81
N ARG A 283 6.81 -0.82 31.75
CA ARG A 283 5.97 -0.08 32.73
C ARG A 283 5.17 1.05 32.08
N SER A 284 5.61 1.54 30.92
CA SER A 284 4.99 2.64 30.17
C SER A 284 4.97 2.30 28.67
N PRO A 285 4.07 1.39 28.23
CA PRO A 285 3.99 0.95 26.83
C PRO A 285 3.82 2.10 25.82
N MET A 286 3.14 3.18 26.22
CA MET A 286 2.91 4.34 25.37
C MET A 286 4.20 4.97 24.82
N LYS A 287 5.34 4.86 25.52
CA LYS A 287 6.62 5.34 24.99
C LYS A 287 7.07 4.60 23.73
N LEU A 288 6.80 3.29 23.68
CA LEU A 288 7.09 2.45 22.51
C LEU A 288 6.05 2.69 21.41
N LEU A 289 4.79 2.83 21.81
CA LEU A 289 3.67 2.94 20.87
C LEU A 289 3.52 4.33 20.24
N ARG A 290 4.15 5.37 20.82
CA ARG A 290 4.18 6.71 20.23
C ARG A 290 4.95 6.75 18.91
N THR A 291 5.99 5.92 18.80
CA THR A 291 6.81 5.81 17.59
C THR A 291 7.08 4.34 17.36
N PHE A 292 6.31 3.75 16.45
CA PHE A 292 6.51 2.37 16.04
C PHE A 292 7.95 2.18 15.54
N PRO A 293 8.55 1.00 15.76
CA PRO A 293 9.84 0.67 15.20
C PRO A 293 9.77 0.71 13.67
N PRO A 294 10.93 0.74 12.98
CA PRO A 294 10.96 0.67 11.53
C PRO A 294 10.08 -0.46 10.99
N LEU A 295 9.24 -0.14 10.02
CA LEU A 295 8.31 -1.07 9.42
C LEU A 295 9.07 -2.24 8.79
N GLN A 296 8.57 -3.45 9.00
CA GLN A 296 9.07 -4.68 8.39
C GLN A 296 7.91 -5.34 7.64
N ALA A 297 7.70 -4.95 6.38
CA ALA A 297 6.52 -5.28 5.61
C ALA A 297 6.35 -6.79 5.44
N GLN A 298 7.41 -7.55 5.17
CA GLN A 298 7.28 -9.00 4.96
C GLN A 298 6.78 -9.73 6.22
N PRO A 299 7.42 -9.61 7.40
CA PRO A 299 6.86 -10.19 8.64
C PRO A 299 5.45 -9.68 8.96
N VAL A 300 5.18 -8.40 8.74
CA VAL A 300 3.86 -7.79 8.99
C VAL A 300 2.78 -8.42 8.11
N ILE A 301 3.05 -8.62 6.82
CA ILE A 301 2.13 -9.26 5.87
C ILE A 301 1.89 -10.72 6.26
N GLU A 302 2.94 -11.46 6.60
CA GLU A 302 2.84 -12.87 6.99
C GLU A 302 1.95 -13.06 8.23
N ILE A 303 2.17 -12.25 9.27
CA ILE A 303 1.33 -12.27 10.47
C ILE A 303 -0.09 -11.82 10.14
N ALA A 304 -0.28 -10.76 9.36
CA ALA A 304 -1.62 -10.29 8.97
C ALA A 304 -2.41 -11.37 8.22
N VAL A 305 -1.78 -12.11 7.30
CA VAL A 305 -2.43 -13.22 6.58
C VAL A 305 -2.76 -14.39 7.50
N ALA A 306 -1.91 -14.69 8.49
CA ALA A 306 -2.24 -15.68 9.51
C ALA A 306 -3.47 -15.24 10.34
N LEU A 307 -3.48 -13.98 10.80
CA LEU A 307 -4.59 -13.41 11.57
C LEU A 307 -5.93 -13.50 10.83
N VAL A 308 -5.96 -13.25 9.51
CA VAL A 308 -7.19 -13.38 8.70
C VAL A 308 -7.85 -14.76 8.87
N ARG A 309 -7.06 -15.83 9.00
CA ARG A 309 -7.58 -17.21 9.13
C ARG A 309 -8.21 -17.48 10.48
N ASP A 310 -7.80 -16.73 11.51
CA ASP A 310 -8.18 -16.97 12.90
C ASP A 310 -9.33 -16.06 13.35
N LEU A 311 -9.72 -15.07 12.53
CA LEU A 311 -10.81 -14.15 12.84
C LEU A 311 -12.19 -14.77 12.52
N PRO A 312 -13.21 -14.49 13.35
CA PRO A 312 -14.60 -14.77 13.00
C PRO A 312 -14.99 -14.11 11.67
N VAL A 313 -15.79 -14.81 10.87
CA VAL A 313 -16.19 -14.36 9.52
C VAL A 313 -16.93 -13.03 9.60
N GLU A 314 -17.79 -12.84 10.59
CA GLU A 314 -18.56 -11.62 10.79
C GLU A 314 -17.65 -10.43 11.07
N LEU A 315 -16.61 -10.62 11.89
CA LEU A 315 -15.63 -9.57 12.18
C LEU A 315 -14.77 -9.25 10.96
N TYR A 316 -14.41 -10.26 10.16
CA TYR A 316 -13.72 -10.04 8.90
C TYR A 316 -14.58 -9.26 7.90
N ASP A 317 -15.87 -9.56 7.82
CA ASP A 317 -16.83 -8.81 7.00
C ASP A 317 -16.92 -7.34 7.42
N GLU A 318 -16.97 -7.05 8.72
CA GLU A 318 -16.91 -5.68 9.23
C GLU A 318 -15.58 -4.98 8.86
N LEU A 319 -14.45 -5.69 8.92
CA LEU A 319 -13.18 -5.17 8.42
C LEU A 319 -13.30 -4.82 6.94
N VAL A 320 -13.82 -5.70 6.09
CA VAL A 320 -13.93 -5.42 4.65
C VAL A 320 -14.74 -4.15 4.38
N ARG A 321 -15.82 -3.91 5.13
CA ARG A 321 -16.79 -2.85 4.85
C ARG A 321 -16.45 -1.48 5.45
N HIS A 322 -15.70 -1.43 6.56
CA HIS A 322 -15.44 -0.17 7.27
C HIS A 322 -14.79 0.97 6.45
N PRO A 323 -14.00 0.73 5.38
CA PRO A 323 -13.42 1.83 4.62
C PRO A 323 -14.42 2.56 3.71
N PHE A 324 -15.56 1.94 3.36
CA PHE A 324 -16.45 2.44 2.31
C PHE A 324 -17.96 2.29 2.55
N GLU A 325 -18.43 1.39 3.42
CA GLU A 325 -19.86 1.19 3.67
C GLU A 325 -20.41 2.24 4.64
N ILE A 326 -21.31 3.10 4.15
CA ILE A 326 -22.02 4.08 4.96
C ILE A 326 -23.09 3.35 5.77
N GLU A 327 -23.03 3.45 7.10
CA GLU A 327 -24.13 2.99 7.97
C GLU A 327 -25.28 4.01 7.82
N LEU A 328 -26.43 3.55 7.27
CA LEU A 328 -27.63 4.36 7.04
C LEU A 328 -28.47 4.55 8.30
#